data_AF-A0A3B9J8B1-F1
#
_entry.id   AF-A0A3B9J8B1-F1
#
_cell.length_a   1.000
_cell.length_b   1.000
_cell.length_c   1.000
_cell.angle_alpha   90.00
_cell.angle_beta   90.00
_cell.angle_gamma   90.00
#
_symmetry.space_group_name_H-M   'P 1'
#
loop_
_entity.id
_entity.type
_entity.pdbx_description
1 polymer ?
#
loop_
_entity_poly.entity_id
_entity_poly.type
_entity_poly.pdbx_seq_one_letter_code
_entity_poly.pdbx_strand_id
1 'polypeptide(L)' 'IGWRIDYFLVSAALMPQVRDVVIHDDVMGSDHCPVTLILDHPAAS' A
#
# COMPACT_ATOMS: atom_id res chain seq x y z
N ILE A 1 -8.84 10.13 -15.10
CA ILE A 1 -8.04 9.01 -15.67
C ILE A 1 -6.57 9.32 -15.41
N GLY A 2 -5.86 8.42 -14.72
CA GLY A 2 -4.45 8.58 -14.31
C GLY A 2 -3.65 7.28 -14.53
N TRP A 3 -2.37 7.28 -14.15
CA TRP A 3 -1.45 6.16 -14.34
C TRP A 3 -1.12 5.54 -12.98
N ARG A 4 -1.05 4.21 -12.90
CA ARG A 4 -0.60 3.50 -11.69
C ARG A 4 0.92 3.29 -11.77
N ILE A 5 1.69 4.19 -11.19
CA ILE A 5 3.17 4.12 -11.23
C ILE A 5 3.83 3.92 -9.86
N ASP A 6 3.05 3.97 -8.79
CA ASP A 6 3.50 3.74 -7.42
C ASP A 6 3.27 2.28 -7.00
N TYR A 7 4.30 1.63 -6.45
CA TYR A 7 4.28 0.21 -6.13
C TYR A 7 4.96 -0.07 -4.78
N PHE A 8 4.39 -1.03 -4.05
CA PHE A 8 5.07 -1.72 -2.96
C PHE A 8 5.64 -3.04 -3.48
N LEU A 9 6.96 -3.18 -3.50
CA LEU A 9 7.61 -4.46 -3.76
C LEU A 9 7.75 -5.22 -2.43
N VAL A 10 7.07 -6.36 -2.33
CA VAL A 10 6.99 -7.16 -1.10
C VAL A 10 7.70 -8.49 -1.31
N SER A 11 8.47 -8.94 -0.32
CA SER A 11 9.10 -10.27 -0.36
C SER A 11 8.06 -11.37 -0.21
N ALA A 12 8.31 -12.56 -0.77
CA ALA A 12 7.40 -13.69 -0.65
C ALA A 12 7.12 -14.07 0.82
N ALA A 13 8.10 -13.89 1.71
CA ALA A 13 7.96 -14.16 3.14
C ALA A 13 7.05 -13.15 3.86
N LEU A 14 6.95 -11.91 3.38
CA LEU A 14 6.11 -10.87 3.95
C LEU A 14 4.70 -10.84 3.33
N MET A 15 4.52 -11.44 2.15
CA MET A 15 3.23 -11.48 1.45
C MET A 15 2.05 -11.98 2.31
N PRO A 16 2.20 -13.01 3.17
CA PRO A 16 1.10 -13.47 4.03
C PRO A 16 0.64 -12.43 5.06
N GLN A 17 1.44 -11.39 5.33
CA GLN A 17 1.09 -10.30 6.24
C GLN A 17 0.45 -9.12 5.50
N VAL A 18 0.37 -9.13 4.16
CA VAL A 18 -0.26 -8.05 3.40
C VAL A 18 -1.77 -8.17 3.52
N ARG A 19 -2.39 -7.27 4.28
CA ARG A 19 -3.84 -7.22 4.46
C ARG A 19 -4.53 -6.47 3.34
N ASP A 20 -4.03 -5.29 3.00
CA ASP A 20 -4.71 -4.42 2.03
C ASP A 20 -3.75 -3.41 1.38
N VAL A 21 -4.18 -2.85 0.23
CA VAL A 21 -3.55 -1.70 -0.41
C VAL A 21 -4.63 -0.68 -0.79
N VAL A 22 -4.54 0.52 -0.21
CA VAL A 22 -5.53 1.59 -0.39
C VAL A 22 -4.92 2.74 -1.21
N ILE A 23 -5.67 3.23 -2.20
CA ILE A 23 -5.32 4.41 -3.00
C ILE A 23 -6.16 5.58 -2.48
N HIS A 24 -5.50 6.71 -2.19
CA HIS A 24 -6.15 7.92 -1.65
C HIS A 24 -6.22 9.00 -2.74
N ASP A 25 -7.11 8.81 -3.72
CA ASP A 25 -7.26 9.69 -4.89
C ASP A 25 -7.96 11.03 -4.59
N ASP A 26 -8.45 11.18 -3.37
CA ASP A 26 -9.03 12.41 -2.80
C ASP A 26 -7.99 13.34 -2.17
N VAL A 27 -6.78 12.83 -1.87
CA VAL A 27 -5.69 13.62 -1.28
C VAL A 27 -4.96 14.41 -2.35
N MET A 28 -5.09 15.74 -2.27
CA MET A 28 -4.52 16.69 -3.23
C MET A 28 -3.20 17.31 -2.72
N GLY A 29 -2.42 17.90 -3.64
CA GLY A 29 -1.20 18.65 -3.32
C GLY A 29 0.07 18.13 -4.01
N SER A 30 -0.04 16.99 -4.70
CA SER A 30 0.98 16.38 -5.54
C SER A 30 0.34 15.93 -6.87
N ASP A 31 1.14 15.68 -7.90
CA ASP A 31 0.73 15.03 -9.15
C ASP A 31 0.54 13.51 -9.01
N HIS A 32 0.93 12.94 -7.87
CA HIS A 32 0.68 11.57 -7.45
C HIS A 32 -0.21 11.49 -6.21
N CYS A 33 -1.18 10.58 -6.21
CA CYS A 33 -1.97 10.26 -5.02
C CYS A 33 -1.21 9.31 -4.07
N PRO A 34 -1.34 9.45 -2.75
CA PRO A 34 -0.75 8.50 -1.82
C PRO A 34 -1.31 7.08 -1.96
N VAL A 35 -0.48 6.08 -1.68
CA VAL A 35 -0.87 4.67 -1.59
C VAL A 35 -0.44 4.11 -0.24
N THR A 36 -1.31 3.39 0.46
CA THR A 36 -1.05 2.79 1.77
C THR A 36 -1.03 1.28 1.67
N LEU A 37 0.04 0.64 2.15
CA LEU A 37 0.10 -0.80 2.41
C LEU A 37 -0.28 -1.07 3.87
N ILE A 38 -1.29 -1.91 4.09
CA ILE A 38 -1.65 -2.34 5.44
C ILE A 38 -1.12 -3.74 5.69
N LEU A 39 -0.36 -3.90 6.77
CA LEU A 39 0.17 -5.17 7.22
C LEU A 39 -0.54 -5.66 8.47
N ASP A 40 -0.77 -6.96 8.55
CA ASP A 40 -1.13 -7.63 9.80
C ASP A 40 0.13 -7.83 10.63
N HIS A 41 0.16 -7.26 11.82
CA HIS A 41 1.20 -7.55 12.78
C HIS A 41 0.94 -8.96 13.35
N PRO A 42 1.88 -9.91 13.29
CA PRO A 42 1.71 -11.17 14.00
C PRO A 42 1.54 -10.84 15.47
N ALA A 43 0.45 -11.29 16.11
CA ALA A 43 0.24 -11.06 17.54
C ALA A 43 1.55 -11.40 18.28
N ALA A 44 2.08 -10.43 19.03
CA ALA A 44 3.23 -10.70 19.88
C ALA A 44 2.82 -11.82 20.83
N SER A 45 3.50 -12.97 20.73
CA SER A 45 3.35 -14.10 21.64
C SER A 45 3.61 -13.68 23.08
#